data_AF-A0A1F9U0D0-F1
#
_entry.id   AF-A0A1F9U0D0-F1
#
_cell.length_a   1.000
_cell.length_b   1.000
_cell.length_c   1.000
_cell.angle_alpha   90.00
_cell.angle_beta   90.00
_cell.angle_gamma   90.00
#
_symmetry.space_group_name_H-M   'P 1'
#
loop_
_entity.id
_entity.type
_entity.pdbx_description
1 polymer ?
#
loop_
_entity_poly.entity_id
_entity_poly.type
_entity_poly.pdbx_seq_one_letter_code
_entity_poly.pdbx_strand_id
1 'polypeptide(L)' 'MVWQHIQATRLGYAVENSRRQARILKSRIGSLQMELETSLSPAQLTLRAGSLGMVPAPPQSLRILGAS' A
#
# COMPACT_ATOMS: atom_id res chain seq x y z
N MET A 1 -33.65 -12.71 -29.07
CA MET A 1 -32.81 -13.88 -28.75
C MET A 1 -31.32 -13.62 -29.06
N VAL A 2 -30.89 -13.51 -30.33
CA VAL A 2 -29.44 -13.35 -30.69
C VAL A 2 -28.80 -12.07 -30.12
N TRP A 3 -29.51 -10.94 -30.21
CA TRP A 3 -29.00 -9.64 -29.73
C TRP A 3 -28.76 -9.61 -28.21
N GLN A 4 -29.61 -10.30 -27.43
CA GLN A 4 -29.44 -10.43 -25.98
C GLN A 4 -28.19 -11.25 -25.63
N HIS A 5 -27.90 -12.28 -26.42
CA HIS A 5 -26.70 -13.11 -26.25
C HIS A 5 -25.41 -12.32 -26.53
N ILE A 6 -25.41 -11.45 -27.55
CA ILE A 6 -24.28 -10.58 -27.88
C ILE A 6 -24.04 -9.56 -26.75
N GLN A 7 -25.11 -8.99 -26.19
CA GLN A 7 -24.97 -8.05 -25.07
C GLN A 7 -24.48 -8.74 -23.79
N ALA A 8 -24.97 -9.95 -23.49
CA ALA A 8 -24.53 -10.72 -22.34
C ALA A 8 -23.05 -11.09 -22.42
N THR A 9 -22.55 -11.47 -23.59
CA THR A 9 -21.12 -11.78 -23.80
C THR A 9 -20.24 -10.54 -23.69
N ARG A 10 -20.64 -9.40 -24.28
CA ARG A 10 -19.92 -8.12 -24.12
C ARG A 10 -19.85 -7.68 -22.66
N LEU A 11 -20.94 -7.83 -21.92
CA LEU A 11 -20.98 -7.55 -20.49
C LEU A 11 -20.05 -8.49 -19.71
N GLY A 12 -20.06 -9.80 -20.03
CA GLY A 12 -19.17 -10.79 -19.43
C GLY A 12 -17.70 -10.44 -19.60
N TYR A 13 -17.29 -10.03 -20.82
CA TYR A 13 -15.92 -9.57 -21.07
C TYR A 13 -15.57 -8.30 -20.29
N ALA A 14 -16.50 -7.34 -20.22
CA ALA A 14 -16.28 -6.11 -19.44
C ALA A 14 -16.11 -6.41 -17.94
N VAL A 15 -16.93 -7.29 -17.39
CA VAL A 15 -16.83 -7.73 -15.99
C VAL A 15 -15.51 -8.44 -15.72
N GLU A 16 -15.10 -9.38 -16.58
CA GLU A 16 -13.83 -10.10 -16.36
C GLU A 16 -12.62 -9.17 -16.52
N ASN A 17 -12.68 -8.19 -17.42
CA ASN A 17 -11.64 -7.17 -17.55
C ASN A 17 -11.54 -6.31 -16.27
N SER A 18 -12.68 -5.84 -15.74
CA SER A 18 -12.73 -5.12 -14.47
C SER A 18 -12.20 -5.96 -13.31
N ARG A 19 -12.59 -7.24 -13.22
CA ARG A 19 -12.10 -8.17 -12.21
C ARG A 19 -10.59 -8.40 -12.30
N ARG A 20 -10.04 -8.44 -13.51
CA ARG A 20 -8.60 -8.53 -13.74
C ARG A 20 -7.89 -7.26 -13.26
N GLN A 21 -8.39 -6.08 -13.62
CA GLN A 21 -7.81 -4.81 -13.19
C GLN A 21 -7.83 -4.66 -11.66
N ALA A 22 -8.94 -5.03 -11.00
CA ALA A 22 -9.05 -5.02 -9.55
C ALA A 22 -8.00 -5.91 -8.87
N ARG A 23 -7.73 -7.10 -9.42
CA ARG A 23 -6.67 -8.00 -8.92
C ARG A 23 -5.28 -7.39 -9.07
N ILE A 24 -4.98 -6.78 -10.21
CA ILE A 24 -3.70 -6.12 -10.46
C ILE A 24 -3.48 -4.97 -9.46
N LEU A 25 -4.50 -4.11 -9.29
CA LEU A 25 -4.43 -3.00 -8.33
C LEU A 25 -4.24 -3.49 -6.90
N LYS A 26 -4.96 -4.54 -6.48
CA LYS A 26 -4.81 -5.14 -5.16
C LYS A 26 -3.39 -5.67 -4.94
N SER A 27 -2.82 -6.35 -5.94
CA SER A 27 -1.43 -6.82 -5.86
C SER A 27 -0.45 -5.66 -5.73
N ARG A 28 -0.65 -4.57 -6.49
CA ARG A 28 0.21 -3.38 -6.43
C ARG A 28 0.15 -2.69 -5.08
N ILE A 29 -1.04 -2.59 -4.48
CA ILE A 29 -1.19 -2.07 -3.11
C ILE A 29 -0.38 -2.91 -2.12
N GLY A 30 -0.48 -4.25 -2.20
CA GLY A 30 0.30 -5.13 -1.33
C GLY A 30 1.81 -4.94 -1.47
N SER A 31 2.31 -4.84 -2.71
CA SER A 31 3.73 -4.57 -2.96
C SER A 31 4.18 -3.22 -2.39
N LEU A 32 3.39 -2.16 -2.62
CA LEU A 32 3.69 -0.82 -2.10
C LEU A 32 3.64 -0.77 -0.57
N GLN A 33 2.73 -1.50 0.07
CA GLN A 33 2.69 -1.62 1.52
C GLN A 33 3.95 -2.29 2.07
N MET A 34 4.41 -3.37 1.43
CA MET A 34 5.65 -4.04 1.80
C MET A 34 6.89 -3.13 1.61
N GLU A 35 6.94 -2.37 0.51
CA GLU A 35 7.99 -1.36 0.29
C GLU A 35 7.95 -0.23 1.33
N LEU A 36 6.75 0.20 1.74
CA LEU A 36 6.56 1.19 2.78
C LEU A 36 7.03 0.66 4.13
N GLU A 37 6.61 -0.54 4.53
CA GLU A 37 7.00 -1.18 5.79
C GLU A 37 8.51 -1.39 5.89
N THR A 38 9.14 -1.81 4.79
CA THR A 38 10.60 -1.97 4.73
C THR A 38 11.31 -0.61 4.83
N SER A 39 10.84 0.40 4.11
CA SER A 39 11.42 1.76 4.12
C SER A 39 11.22 2.48 5.45
N LEU A 40 10.07 2.29 6.11
CA LEU A 40 9.75 2.84 7.42
C LEU A 40 10.17 1.92 8.57
N SER A 41 10.91 0.85 8.29
CA SER A 41 11.44 0.00 9.35
C SER A 41 12.33 0.83 10.28
N PRO A 42 12.27 0.60 11.60
CA PRO A 42 13.07 1.35 12.57
C PRO A 42 14.57 1.35 12.23
N ALA A 43 15.08 0.26 11.66
CA ALA A 43 16.46 0.14 11.20
C ALA A 43 16.78 1.11 10.04
N GLN A 44 15.95 1.16 9.00
CA GLN A 44 16.12 2.09 7.87
C GLN A 44 15.98 3.55 8.31
N LEU A 45 15.00 3.83 9.17
CA LEU A 45 14.81 5.17 9.74
C LEU A 45 16.01 5.60 10.60
N THR A 46 16.59 4.69 11.39
CA THR A 46 17.77 4.98 12.21
C THR A 46 19.00 5.23 11.36
N LEU A 47 19.20 4.45 10.29
CA LEU A 47 20.29 4.67 9.34
C LEU A 47 20.17 6.03 8.64
N ARG A 48 18.95 6.40 8.22
CA ARG A 48 18.68 7.69 7.58
C ARG A 48 18.79 8.87 8.55
N ALA A 49 18.38 8.69 9.80
CA ALA A 49 18.57 9.70 10.85
C ALA A 49 20.07 9.91 11.13
N GLY A 50 20.84 8.82 11.22
CA GLY A 50 22.29 8.87 11.42
C GLY A 50 23.03 9.58 10.28
N SER A 51 22.65 9.34 9.01
CA SER A 51 23.26 10.04 7.87
C SER A 51 22.94 11.54 7.84
N LEU A 52 21.84 11.96 8.46
CA LEU A 52 21.46 13.36 8.63
C LEU A 52 22.02 13.99 9.92
N GLY A 53 22.86 13.27 10.68
CA GLY A 53 23.42 13.73 11.95
C GLY A 53 22.38 13.81 13.09
N MET A 54 21.22 13.18 12.93
CA MET A 54 20.20 13.12 13.98
C MET A 54 20.53 12.01 14.97
N VAL A 55 20.63 12.38 16.24
CA VAL A 55 20.84 11.43 17.35
C VAL A 55 19.47 11.03 17.92
N PRO A 56 19.22 9.73 18.18
CA PRO A 56 18.01 9.29 18.85
C PRO A 56 17.85 10.03 20.18
N ALA A 57 16.69 10.66 20.39
CA ALA A 57 16.42 11.37 21.62
C ALA A 57 16.45 10.38 22.81
N PRO A 58 17.09 10.73 23.93
CA PRO A 58 17.13 9.85 25.09
C PRO A 58 15.70 9.57 25.58
N PRO A 59 15.40 8.36 26.08
CA PRO A 59 14.03 7.94 26.41
C PRO A 59 13.32 8.86 27.41
N GLN A 60 14.09 9.58 28.24
CA GLN A 60 13.61 10.59 29.20
C GLN A 60 13.04 11.85 28.54
N SER A 61 13.32 12.09 27.26
CA SER A 61 12.87 13.25 26.48
C SER A 61 11.65 12.96 25.60
N LEU A 62 11.20 11.71 25.53
CA LEU A 62 10.03 11.31 24.75
C LEU A 62 8.75 11.69 25.51
N ARG A 63 8.05 12.72 25.04
CA ARG A 63 6.74 13.11 25.57
C ARG A 63 5.65 12.41 24.76
N ILE A 64 4.94 11.47 25.37
CA ILE A 64 3.81 10.79 24.74
C ILE A 64 2.66 11.81 24.61
N LEU A 65 2.31 12.16 23.38
CA LEU A 65 1.14 12.96 23.06
C LEU A 65 -0.03 12.01 22.76
N GLY A 66 -1.01 11.93 23.64
CA GLY A 66 -2.23 11.13 23.41
C GLY A 66 -2.73 10.27 24.58
N ALA A 67 -2.58 10.72 25.83
CA ALA A 67 -3.44 10.23 26.91
C ALA A 67 -4.65 11.17 27.00
N SER A 68 -5.69 10.91 26.22
CA SER A 68 -7.02 11.54 26.30
C SER A 68 -8.06 10.53 25.85
#